data_AF-A0A7K3AEX9-F1
#
_entry.id   AF-A0A7K3AEX9-F1
#
_cell.length_a   1.000
_cell.length_b   1.000
_cell.length_c   1.000
_cell.angle_alpha   90.00
_cell.angle_beta   90.00
_cell.angle_gamma   90.00
#
_symmetry.space_group_name_H-M   'P 1'
#
loop_
_entity.id
_entity.type
_entity.pdbx_description
1 polymer ?
#
loop_
_entity_poly.entity_id
_entity_poly.type
_entity_poly.pdbx_seq_one_letter_code
_entity_poly.pdbx_strand_id
1 'polypeptide(L)'
;MTGSLVCPGAQWLAHCHPKPGRVHEQWEQDTFTALIPVGIRFDVLRVSQPLGLTLLWELGQDAEKIPVLEDHTPPRPAFCFLTRTGHLTTWPPATDAIVLARGDELAVPSPAADAIDGVQHHNLLWRTAPDGNGHVADPETLHSALVRARDPQRQTARIRAAHSAFWSSRQARGT
;
A
#
# COMPACT_ATOMS: atom_id res chain seq x y z
N MET A 1 32.43 9.67 -9.49
CA MET A 1 31.27 10.43 -8.97
C MET A 1 30.02 9.93 -9.68
N THR A 2 29.49 8.80 -9.23
CA THR A 2 28.23 8.22 -9.73
C THR A 2 27.09 8.92 -9.00
N GLY A 3 26.53 9.95 -9.61
CA GLY A 3 25.25 10.50 -9.16
C GLY A 3 24.17 9.46 -9.45
N SER A 4 23.95 8.54 -8.52
CA SER A 4 22.75 7.71 -8.51
C SER A 4 21.58 8.69 -8.49
N LEU A 5 20.78 8.72 -9.56
CA LEU A 5 19.52 9.45 -9.58
C LEU A 5 18.62 8.76 -8.55
N VAL A 6 18.72 9.19 -7.30
CA VAL A 6 17.90 8.64 -6.23
C VAL A 6 16.45 8.89 -6.62
N CYS A 7 15.68 7.81 -6.74
CA CYS A 7 14.25 7.87 -7.05
C CYS A 7 13.57 8.89 -6.11
N PRO A 8 12.80 9.87 -6.62
CA PRO A 8 12.15 10.89 -5.79
C PRO A 8 11.30 10.30 -4.66
N GLY A 9 10.61 9.18 -4.92
CA GLY A 9 9.88 8.42 -3.91
C GLY A 9 10.75 7.90 -2.77
N ALA A 10 11.94 7.39 -3.11
CA ALA A 10 12.91 6.91 -2.12
C ALA A 10 13.43 8.06 -1.24
N GLN A 11 13.69 9.23 -1.84
CA GLN A 11 14.06 10.42 -1.08
C GLN A 11 12.94 10.83 -0.12
N TRP A 12 11.70 10.89 -0.60
CA TRP A 12 10.57 11.28 0.26
C TRP A 12 10.38 10.34 1.45
N LEU A 13 10.44 9.02 1.23
CA LEU A 13 10.38 8.03 2.32
C LEU A 13 11.54 8.22 3.31
N ALA A 14 12.76 8.42 2.83
CA ALA A 14 13.91 8.65 3.70
C ALA A 14 13.72 9.89 4.58
N HIS A 15 13.13 10.96 4.05
CA HIS A 15 12.81 12.19 4.80
C HIS A 15 11.66 12.04 5.81
N CYS A 16 10.94 10.91 5.79
CA CYS A 16 9.98 10.59 6.85
C CYS A 16 10.67 10.09 8.12
N HIS A 17 11.92 9.61 8.03
CA HIS A 17 12.73 9.19 9.15
C HIS A 17 13.56 10.38 9.72
N PRO A 18 13.73 10.52 11.05
CA PRO A 18 14.54 11.59 11.66
C PRO A 18 16.01 11.63 11.21
N LYS A 19 16.51 10.52 10.67
CA LYS A 19 17.87 10.36 10.11
C LYS A 19 17.75 9.73 8.72
N PRO A 20 17.59 10.51 7.64
CA PRO A 20 17.35 9.95 6.29
C PRO A 20 18.45 9.01 5.80
N GLY A 21 19.72 9.27 6.14
CA GLY A 21 20.85 8.39 5.80
C GLY A 21 20.67 6.96 6.29
N ARG A 22 20.06 6.76 7.48
CA ARG A 22 19.79 5.43 8.03
C ARG A 22 18.84 4.61 7.16
N VAL A 23 17.89 5.26 6.49
CA VAL A 23 16.94 4.58 5.60
C VAL A 23 17.67 4.03 4.37
N HIS A 24 18.56 4.83 3.78
CA HIS A 24 19.39 4.39 2.66
C HIS A 24 20.32 3.24 3.07
N GLU A 25 21.00 3.36 4.21
CA GLU A 25 21.84 2.29 4.77
C GLU A 25 21.05 0.99 4.99
N GLN A 26 19.81 1.07 5.48
CA GLN A 26 18.96 -0.12 5.69
C GLN A 26 18.56 -0.80 4.39
N TRP A 27 18.24 -0.04 3.34
CA TRP A 27 17.94 -0.61 2.02
C TRP A 27 19.14 -1.31 1.37
N GLU A 28 20.35 -0.96 1.75
CA GLU A 28 21.59 -1.60 1.27
C GLU A 28 21.95 -2.89 2.03
N GLN A 29 21.22 -3.21 3.11
CA GLN A 29 21.42 -4.45 3.87
C GLN A 29 20.69 -5.64 3.23
N ASP A 30 21.04 -6.86 3.66
CA ASP A 30 20.46 -8.13 3.17
C ASP A 30 18.93 -8.22 3.31
N THR A 31 18.31 -7.39 4.16
CA THR A 31 16.84 -7.35 4.29
C THR A 31 16.17 -6.50 3.22
N PHE A 32 16.92 -5.65 2.52
CA PHE A 32 16.46 -4.74 1.46
C PHE A 32 15.24 -3.88 1.85
N THR A 33 15.03 -3.67 3.15
CA THR A 33 13.88 -2.94 3.71
C THR A 33 14.35 -1.98 4.78
N ALA A 34 13.63 -0.87 4.94
CA ALA A 34 13.90 0.14 5.95
C ALA A 34 12.68 0.34 6.85
N LEU A 35 12.93 0.69 8.11
CA LEU A 35 11.87 0.99 9.08
C LEU A 35 11.59 2.49 9.06
N ILE A 36 10.35 2.85 8.72
CA ILE A 36 9.91 4.24 8.64
C ILE A 36 8.91 4.53 9.75
N PRO A 37 9.18 5.52 10.62
CA PRO A 37 8.25 5.95 11.66
C PRO A 37 6.94 6.44 11.06
N VAL A 38 5.84 5.91 11.59
CA VAL A 38 4.48 6.31 11.22
C VAL A 38 4.01 7.44 12.16
N GLY A 39 3.06 8.25 11.71
CA GLY A 39 2.49 9.37 12.49
C GLY A 39 3.33 10.64 12.51
N ILE A 40 4.33 10.75 11.63
CA ILE A 40 5.10 11.98 11.41
C ILE A 40 4.67 12.65 10.10
N ARG A 41 4.86 11.95 8.98
CA ARG A 41 4.52 12.44 7.64
C ARG A 41 3.30 11.75 7.03
N PHE A 42 3.04 10.52 7.42
CA PHE A 42 1.86 9.75 7.04
C PHE A 42 1.42 8.83 8.19
N ASP A 43 0.14 8.46 8.19
CA ASP A 43 -0.40 7.31 8.92
C ASP A 43 -0.58 6.14 7.94
N VAL A 44 -0.81 4.92 8.44
CA VAL A 44 -1.00 3.73 7.60
C VAL A 44 -2.29 3.02 7.99
N LEU A 45 -3.11 2.71 7.00
CA LEU A 45 -4.19 1.74 7.12
C LEU A 45 -3.70 0.40 6.58
N ARG A 46 -3.48 -0.57 7.46
CA ARG A 46 -3.13 -1.96 7.11
C ARG A 46 -4.39 -2.82 7.11
N VAL A 47 -4.76 -3.39 5.98
CA VAL A 47 -5.94 -4.26 5.83
C VAL A 47 -5.54 -5.66 5.38
N SER A 48 -6.34 -6.67 5.73
CA SER A 48 -6.16 -8.02 5.20
C SER A 48 -6.22 -8.03 3.66
N GLN A 49 -5.51 -8.97 3.02
CA GLN A 49 -5.47 -9.05 1.56
C GLN A 49 -6.86 -9.07 0.88
N PRO A 50 -7.86 -9.85 1.33
CA PRO A 50 -9.20 -9.84 0.72
C PRO A 50 -9.88 -8.47 0.79
N LEU A 51 -9.75 -7.79 1.93
CA LEU A 51 -10.31 -6.44 2.10
C LEU A 51 -9.55 -5.41 1.28
N GLY A 52 -8.22 -5.51 1.22
CA GLY A 52 -7.38 -4.61 0.42
C GLY A 52 -7.67 -4.68 -1.07
N LEU A 53 -7.86 -5.88 -1.64
CA LEU A 53 -8.29 -6.03 -3.03
C LEU A 53 -9.64 -5.35 -3.30
N THR A 54 -10.57 -5.47 -2.34
CA THR A 54 -11.90 -4.83 -2.45
C THR A 54 -11.81 -3.31 -2.28
N LEU A 55 -10.92 -2.83 -1.40
CA LEU A 55 -10.66 -1.42 -1.19
C LEU A 55 -10.04 -0.78 -2.43
N LEU A 56 -9.07 -1.44 -3.05
CA LEU A 56 -8.49 -1.02 -4.34
C LEU A 56 -9.57 -0.89 -5.42
N TRP A 57 -10.50 -1.85 -5.49
CA TRP A 57 -11.64 -1.78 -6.41
C TRP A 57 -12.52 -0.55 -6.15
N GLU A 58 -12.80 -0.23 -4.88
CA GLU A 58 -13.65 0.91 -4.51
C GLU A 58 -12.97 2.28 -4.64
N LEU A 59 -11.63 2.31 -4.63
CA LEU A 59 -10.82 3.49 -4.94
C LEU A 59 -10.67 3.68 -6.46
N GLY A 60 -10.71 2.59 -7.24
CA GLY A 60 -10.59 2.64 -8.69
C GLY A 60 -9.29 3.32 -9.13
N GLN A 61 -9.40 4.32 -10.00
CA GLN A 61 -8.25 5.05 -10.55
C GLN A 61 -7.51 5.91 -9.51
N ASP A 62 -8.12 6.21 -8.36
CA ASP A 62 -7.42 6.94 -7.30
C ASP A 62 -6.41 6.05 -6.57
N ALA A 63 -6.58 4.72 -6.62
CA ALA A 63 -5.60 3.78 -6.07
C ALA A 63 -4.23 3.88 -6.76
N GLU A 64 -4.20 4.22 -8.05
CA GLU A 64 -2.98 4.35 -8.85
C GLU A 64 -2.21 5.64 -8.57
N LYS A 65 -2.79 6.55 -7.79
CA LYS A 65 -2.20 7.86 -7.48
C LYS A 65 -1.63 7.94 -6.06
N ILE A 66 -1.95 6.97 -5.21
CA ILE A 66 -1.59 6.97 -3.79
C ILE A 66 -0.58 5.86 -3.49
N PRO A 67 0.32 6.03 -2.51
CA PRO A 67 1.26 4.97 -2.17
C PRO A 67 0.53 3.79 -1.54
N VAL A 68 0.65 2.62 -2.16
CA VAL A 68 0.09 1.35 -1.69
C VAL A 68 1.19 0.30 -1.67
N LEU A 69 1.43 -0.24 -0.48
CA LEU A 69 2.37 -1.34 -0.26
C LEU A 69 1.58 -2.64 -0.10
N GLU A 70 1.99 -3.67 -0.82
CA GLU A 70 1.56 -5.05 -0.61
C GLU A 70 2.55 -5.73 0.34
N ASP A 71 2.03 -6.41 1.35
CA ASP A 71 2.77 -7.28 2.26
C ASP A 71 2.33 -8.71 1.99
N HIS A 72 3.19 -9.49 1.35
CA HIS A 72 2.93 -10.89 1.00
C HIS A 72 3.39 -11.86 2.10
N THR A 73 3.78 -11.36 3.27
CA THR A 73 4.35 -12.19 4.34
C THR A 73 3.32 -13.19 4.87
N PRO A 74 3.60 -14.50 4.82
CA PRO A 74 2.74 -15.51 5.44
C PRO A 74 2.70 -15.37 6.97
N PRO A 75 1.61 -15.75 7.64
CA PRO A 75 0.37 -16.32 7.08
C PRO A 75 -0.70 -15.27 6.77
N ARG A 76 -0.40 -13.97 6.90
CA ARG A 76 -1.40 -12.89 6.87
C ARG A 76 -0.97 -11.78 5.90
N PRO A 77 -1.08 -12.03 4.59
CA PRO A 77 -0.82 -11.00 3.60
C PRO A 77 -1.79 -9.83 3.77
N ALA A 78 -1.31 -8.64 3.45
CA ALA A 78 -1.99 -7.39 3.72
C ALA A 78 -1.71 -6.33 2.65
N PHE A 79 -2.52 -5.28 2.66
CA PHE A 79 -2.23 -4.04 1.96
C PHE A 79 -2.09 -2.92 2.98
N CYS A 80 -1.11 -2.05 2.77
CA CYS A 80 -0.85 -0.87 3.57
C CYS A 80 -1.09 0.37 2.70
N PHE A 81 -2.09 1.16 3.05
CA PHE A 81 -2.43 2.42 2.39
C PHE A 81 -1.87 3.57 3.22
N LEU A 82 -1.01 4.39 2.62
CA LEU A 82 -0.48 5.58 3.28
C LEU A 82 -1.50 6.71 3.16
N THR A 83 -1.75 7.40 4.27
CA THR A 83 -2.71 8.50 4.35
C THR A 83 -2.17 9.65 5.22
N ARG A 84 -2.86 10.79 5.21
CA ARG A 84 -2.47 11.96 6.00
C ARG A 84 -2.50 11.65 7.50
N THR A 85 -1.52 12.17 8.23
CA THR A 85 -1.39 11.97 9.68
C THR A 85 -2.56 12.53 10.48
N GLY A 86 -2.90 11.87 11.59
CA GLY A 86 -3.83 12.34 12.61
C GLY A 86 -5.29 11.99 12.35
N HIS A 87 -5.64 11.46 11.19
CA HIS A 87 -7.04 11.21 10.82
C HIS A 87 -7.53 9.79 11.16
N LEU A 88 -6.63 8.81 11.22
CA LEU A 88 -7.01 7.41 11.42
C LEU A 88 -7.34 7.05 12.87
N THR A 89 -6.88 7.83 13.85
CA THR A 89 -7.12 7.57 15.29
C THR A 89 -8.59 7.68 15.69
N THR A 90 -9.41 8.29 14.85
CA THR A 90 -10.86 8.46 15.05
C THR A 90 -11.68 7.30 14.48
N TRP A 91 -11.05 6.39 13.73
CA TRP A 91 -11.77 5.31 13.07
C TRP A 91 -12.09 4.19 14.07
N PRO A 92 -13.28 3.60 14.00
CA PRO A 92 -13.64 2.50 14.87
C PRO A 92 -12.70 1.31 14.64
N PRO A 93 -12.24 0.64 15.72
CA PRO A 93 -11.45 -0.58 15.60
C PRO A 93 -12.19 -1.63 14.78
N ALA A 94 -11.45 -2.37 13.96
CA ALA A 94 -12.01 -3.46 13.17
C ALA A 94 -11.02 -4.64 13.14
N THR A 95 -11.53 -5.86 13.04
CA THR A 95 -10.69 -7.07 13.06
C THR A 95 -9.89 -7.28 11.77
N ASP A 96 -10.31 -6.65 10.68
CA ASP A 96 -9.76 -6.77 9.34
C ASP A 96 -8.94 -5.54 8.89
N ALA A 97 -8.82 -4.52 9.76
CA ALA A 97 -8.04 -3.32 9.54
C ALA A 97 -7.31 -2.86 10.81
N ILE A 98 -6.03 -2.54 10.66
CA ILE A 98 -5.16 -2.02 11.71
C ILE A 98 -4.71 -0.63 11.27
N VAL A 99 -4.81 0.33 12.19
CA VAL A 99 -4.25 1.67 12.02
C VAL A 99 -2.86 1.66 12.64
N LEU A 100 -1.84 2.00 11.86
CA LEU A 100 -0.53 2.36 12.38
C LEU A 100 -0.44 3.88 12.40
N ALA A 101 -0.01 4.43 13.53
CA ALA A 101 0.03 5.86 13.79
C ALA A 101 1.33 6.22 14.53
N ARG A 102 1.33 7.37 15.21
CA ARG A 102 2.49 7.86 15.95
C ARG A 102 2.98 6.81 16.96
N GLY A 103 4.25 6.43 16.82
CA GLY A 103 4.92 5.46 17.69
C GLY A 103 5.07 4.09 17.04
N ASP A 104 4.37 3.84 15.94
CA ASP A 104 4.56 2.64 15.11
C ASP A 104 5.63 2.86 14.04
N GLU A 105 6.10 1.75 13.47
CA GLU A 105 7.03 1.74 12.33
C GLU A 105 6.46 0.88 11.20
N LEU A 106 6.71 1.29 9.96
CA LEU A 106 6.39 0.52 8.76
C LEU A 106 7.69 0.08 8.09
N ALA A 107 7.86 -1.23 7.92
CA ALA A 107 8.91 -1.76 7.04
C ALA A 107 8.52 -1.48 5.58
N VAL A 108 9.42 -0.88 4.81
CA VAL A 108 9.20 -0.58 3.39
C VAL A 108 10.43 -0.92 2.55
N PRO A 109 10.25 -1.46 1.34
CA PRO A 109 11.33 -1.59 0.39
C PRO A 109 11.61 -0.24 -0.27
N SER A 110 12.79 -0.11 -0.89
CA SER A 110 13.08 1.05 -1.71
C SER A 110 12.08 1.12 -2.87
N PRO A 111 11.45 2.28 -3.16
CA PRO A 111 10.61 2.46 -4.34
C PRO A 111 11.31 2.17 -5.68
N ALA A 112 12.65 2.09 -5.68
CA ALA A 112 13.44 1.73 -6.85
C ALA A 112 13.77 0.24 -6.94
N ALA A 113 13.55 -0.56 -5.88
CA ALA A 113 13.97 -1.97 -5.83
C ALA A 113 13.30 -2.79 -6.94
N ASP A 114 11.99 -2.67 -7.12
CA ASP A 114 11.26 -3.49 -8.09
C ASP A 114 11.56 -3.12 -9.56
N ALA A 115 12.24 -2.00 -9.81
CA ALA A 115 12.53 -1.49 -11.14
C ALA A 115 13.91 -1.90 -11.68
N ILE A 116 14.83 -2.38 -10.83
CA ILE A 116 16.27 -2.45 -11.18
C ILE A 116 16.72 -3.88 -11.56
N ASP A 117 16.14 -4.92 -10.97
CA ASP A 117 16.66 -6.29 -11.05
C ASP A 117 15.59 -7.38 -11.26
N GLY A 118 14.31 -7.06 -11.08
CA GLY A 118 13.20 -7.99 -11.32
C GLY A 118 13.17 -9.19 -10.36
N VAL A 119 14.00 -9.17 -9.31
CA VAL A 119 14.08 -10.20 -8.27
C VAL A 119 13.53 -9.63 -6.97
N GLN A 120 12.44 -10.21 -6.46
CA GLN A 120 11.90 -9.85 -5.16
C GLN A 120 12.77 -10.44 -4.05
N HIS A 121 13.59 -9.59 -3.42
CA HIS A 121 14.45 -9.99 -2.29
C HIS A 121 13.72 -9.99 -0.92
N HIS A 122 12.46 -9.56 -0.90
CA HIS A 122 11.60 -9.47 0.28
C HIS A 122 10.13 -9.71 -0.08
N ASN A 123 9.27 -9.91 0.93
CA ASN A 123 7.83 -10.11 0.75
C ASN A 123 7.02 -8.81 0.61
N LEU A 124 7.68 -7.65 0.61
CA LEU A 124 7.01 -6.36 0.45
C LEU A 124 7.06 -5.92 -1.02
N LEU A 125 6.03 -5.26 -1.53
CA LEU A 125 6.03 -4.77 -2.91
C LEU A 125 5.28 -3.45 -2.98
N TRP A 126 5.82 -2.46 -3.68
CA TRP A 126 5.03 -1.27 -4.00
C TRP A 126 4.07 -1.59 -5.14
N ARG A 127 2.77 -1.74 -4.84
CA ARG A 127 1.74 -1.74 -5.89
C ARG A 127 1.72 -0.41 -6.62
N THR A 128 1.80 0.65 -5.83
CA THR A 128 1.94 2.03 -6.30
C THR A 128 2.96 2.68 -5.39
N ALA A 129 4.14 2.96 -5.93
CA ALA A 129 5.23 3.59 -5.20
C ALA A 129 4.93 5.07 -4.92
N PRO A 130 5.47 5.65 -3.84
CA PRO A 130 5.42 7.09 -3.65
C PRO A 130 6.15 7.82 -4.78
N ASP A 131 5.57 8.93 -5.23
CA ASP A 131 6.06 9.72 -6.37
C ASP A 131 7.13 10.76 -5.95
N GLY A 132 7.33 10.96 -4.65
CA GLY A 132 8.26 11.94 -4.08
C GLY A 132 7.61 13.26 -3.67
N ASN A 133 6.37 13.53 -4.09
CA ASN A 133 5.67 14.80 -3.80
C ASN A 133 4.95 14.79 -2.45
N GLY A 134 4.94 13.65 -1.75
CA GLY A 134 4.19 13.46 -0.52
C GLY A 134 2.68 13.37 -0.72
N HIS A 135 2.25 13.04 -1.94
CA HIS A 135 0.86 12.69 -2.20
C HIS A 135 0.54 11.36 -1.50
N VAL A 136 -0.45 11.39 -0.61
CA VAL A 136 -0.94 10.24 0.13
C VAL A 136 -2.47 10.25 0.07
N ALA A 137 -3.10 9.13 0.41
CA ALA A 137 -4.55 9.01 0.34
C ALA A 137 -5.24 10.09 1.19
N ASP A 138 -6.25 10.73 0.62
CA ASP A 138 -7.17 11.55 1.38
C ASP A 138 -7.94 10.67 2.40
N PRO A 139 -7.92 11.01 3.70
CA PRO A 139 -8.52 10.16 4.73
C PRO A 139 -10.03 9.93 4.55
N GLU A 140 -10.78 10.94 4.12
CA GLU A 140 -12.25 10.81 3.97
C GLU A 140 -12.61 9.92 2.78
N THR A 141 -11.85 10.06 1.69
CA THR A 141 -11.96 9.21 0.50
C THR A 141 -11.63 7.76 0.84
N LEU A 142 -10.52 7.54 1.56
CA LEU A 142 -10.09 6.21 2.00
C LEU A 142 -11.11 5.58 2.97
N HIS A 143 -11.65 6.36 3.91
CA HIS A 143 -12.68 5.89 4.84
C HIS A 143 -13.94 5.46 4.10
N SER A 144 -14.42 6.31 3.20
CA SER A 144 -15.63 6.06 2.42
C SER A 144 -15.48 4.81 1.55
N ALA A 145 -14.31 4.62 0.94
CA ALA A 145 -14.00 3.42 0.17
C ALA A 145 -13.93 2.17 1.05
N LEU A 146 -13.34 2.26 2.26
CA LEU A 146 -13.29 1.16 3.23
C LEU A 146 -14.69 0.72 3.68
N VAL A 147 -15.58 1.68 3.97
CA VAL A 147 -16.98 1.40 4.33
C VAL A 147 -17.68 0.64 3.19
N ARG A 148 -17.54 1.10 1.95
CA ARG A 148 -18.11 0.41 0.78
C ARG A 148 -17.46 -0.95 0.51
N ALA A 149 -16.19 -1.12 0.83
CA ALA A 149 -15.48 -2.39 0.67
C ALA A 149 -16.02 -3.46 1.62
N ARG A 150 -16.45 -3.05 2.82
CA ARG A 150 -17.08 -3.92 3.84
C ARG A 150 -18.56 -4.17 3.62
N ASP A 151 -19.24 -3.41 2.77
CA ASP A 151 -20.67 -3.58 2.52
C ASP A 151 -20.96 -4.97 1.90
N PRO A 152 -21.68 -5.87 2.62
CA PRO A 152 -21.96 -7.23 2.15
C PRO A 152 -22.77 -7.28 0.86
N GLN A 153 -23.64 -6.29 0.63
CA GLN A 153 -24.45 -6.24 -0.59
C GLN A 153 -23.56 -5.95 -1.79
N ARG A 154 -22.63 -5.01 -1.64
CA ARG A 154 -21.63 -4.71 -2.67
C ARG A 154 -20.67 -5.87 -2.88
N GLN A 155 -20.21 -6.53 -1.82
CA GLN A 155 -19.37 -7.73 -1.94
C GLN A 155 -20.07 -8.82 -2.76
N THR A 156 -21.35 -9.06 -2.48
CA THR A 156 -22.17 -10.02 -3.24
C THR A 156 -22.30 -9.61 -4.71
N ALA A 157 -22.55 -8.32 -4.98
CA ALA A 157 -22.63 -7.81 -6.35
C ALA A 157 -21.31 -7.98 -7.12
N ARG A 158 -20.15 -7.75 -6.47
CA ARG A 158 -18.82 -7.93 -7.08
C ARG A 158 -18.55 -9.39 -7.43
N ILE A 159 -18.87 -10.33 -6.52
CA ILE A 159 -18.73 -11.77 -6.78
C ILE A 159 -19.56 -12.17 -8.00
N ARG A 160 -20.81 -11.70 -8.09
CA ARG A 160 -21.67 -11.95 -9.26
C ARG A 160 -21.08 -11.38 -10.55
N ALA A 161 -20.64 -10.11 -10.52
CA ALA A 161 -20.04 -9.46 -11.68
C ALA A 161 -18.77 -10.18 -12.18
N ALA A 162 -17.89 -10.59 -11.26
CA ALA A 162 -16.68 -11.35 -11.58
C ALA A 162 -17.00 -12.71 -12.20
N HIS A 163 -17.98 -13.43 -11.65
CA HIS A 163 -18.46 -14.70 -12.21
C HIS A 163 -19.01 -14.50 -13.63
N SER A 164 -19.84 -13.49 -13.85
CA SER A 164 -20.40 -13.19 -15.18
C SER A 164 -19.31 -12.86 -16.21
N ALA A 165 -18.31 -12.06 -15.84
CA ALA A 165 -17.18 -11.72 -16.70
C ALA A 165 -16.33 -12.95 -17.07
N PHE A 166 -16.05 -13.82 -16.09
CA PHE A 166 -15.30 -15.05 -16.31
C PHE A 166 -15.99 -15.97 -17.32
N TRP A 167 -17.28 -16.25 -17.14
CA TRP A 167 -18.03 -17.13 -18.03
C TRP A 167 -18.20 -16.54 -19.44
N SER A 168 -18.44 -15.24 -19.55
CA SER A 168 -18.54 -14.55 -20.85
C SER A 168 -17.22 -14.64 -21.62
N SER A 169 -16.09 -14.46 -20.94
CA SER A 169 -14.76 -14.57 -21.56
C SER A 169 -14.40 -16.00 -22.02
N ARG A 170 -15.01 -17.02 -21.40
CA ARG A 170 -14.81 -18.44 -21.75
C ARG A 170 -15.61 -18.83 -22.98
N GLN A 171 -16.83 -18.31 -23.13
CA GLN A 171 -17.66 -18.51 -24.31
C GLN A 171 -17.04 -17.84 -25.55
N ALA A 172 -16.45 -16.66 -25.39
CA ALA A 172 -15.79 -15.93 -26.49
C ALA A 172 -14.49 -16.57 -27.00
N ARG A 173 -13.86 -17.48 -26.25
CA ARG A 173 -12.64 -18.22 -26.68
C ARG A 173 -12.94 -19.62 -27.23
N GLY A 174 -14.20 -20.05 -27.19
CA GLY A 174 -14.64 -21.38 -27.65
C GLY A 174 -15.26 -21.40 -29.04
N THR A 175 -15.25 -20.26 -29.74
CA THR A 175 -15.70 -20.05 -31.13
C THR A 175 -14.52 -19.66 -32.00
#